data_AF-A0A9D0CSF6-F1
#
_entry.id   AF-A0A9D0CSF6-F1
#
_cell.length_a   1.000
_cell.length_b   1.000
_cell.length_c   1.000
_cell.angle_alpha   90.00
_cell.angle_beta   90.00
_cell.angle_gamma   90.00
#
_symmetry.space_group_name_H-M   'P 1'
#
loop_
_entity.id
_entity.type
_entity.pdbx_description
1 polymer ?
#
loop_
_entity_poly.entity_id
_entity_poly.type
_entity_poly.pdbx_seq_one_letter_code
_entity_poly.pdbx_strand_id
1 'polypeptide(L)'
;TMLRTISSPPATPGGLMDLSLPLARYRLILRATSPIQFNGYSGSAWRGIFGHALKRAACVTSEKNCKDCLLYRQCVYSYIFETPPPRDTRYMRRYTAAPHPFILSPPLDLRRLGRGETLPLAFTLIGNGNAYLPYVVHAFERAGALGIGPTNGTFEIAGLDQETAPGSEQFDAIMDAGKLAPRPPRTPTTPPLPDIVALQFDSPLRLKYRSQLLTPPRFAFAAIVANLLRRVSMLSYFHNDAALDLDFKALVDRANSIAPTHEDLHWYNWARYSNRQKTRIQMDGLIGSIAFRGADIAPWWPLLWLGQYLHAGKATSMGMGGYRLIADQTQTSQAPQAA
;
A
#
# COMPACT_ATOMS: atom_id res chain seq x y z
N THR A 1 34.72 -3.30 28.30
CA THR A 1 35.02 -1.85 28.41
C THR A 1 35.46 -1.41 27.02
N MET A 2 34.72 -0.68 26.19
CA MET A 2 33.82 0.45 26.38
C MET A 2 32.64 0.34 25.40
N LEU A 3 31.41 0.53 25.91
CA LEU A 3 30.23 0.80 25.09
C LEU A 3 30.24 2.30 24.74
N ARG A 4 30.35 2.63 23.46
CA ARG A 4 30.09 4.00 22.98
C ARG A 4 28.59 4.25 23.05
N THR A 5 28.15 4.97 24.06
CA THR A 5 26.84 5.63 24.12
C THR A 5 26.80 6.72 23.06
N ILE A 6 26.14 6.44 21.93
CA ILE A 6 25.76 7.49 20.97
C ILE A 6 24.56 8.20 21.59
N SER A 7 24.79 9.38 22.15
CA SER A 7 23.74 10.27 22.62
C SER A 7 23.08 10.91 21.40
N SER A 8 21.84 10.52 21.10
CA SER A 8 21.01 11.23 20.12
C SER A 8 20.63 12.61 20.66
N PRO A 9 20.66 13.67 19.84
CA PRO A 9 20.21 14.99 20.25
C PRO A 9 18.68 15.00 20.50
N PRO A 10 18.16 15.94 21.31
CA PRO A 10 16.72 16.06 21.55
C PRO A 10 15.99 16.44 20.26
N ALA A 11 14.93 15.70 19.94
CA ALA A 11 14.07 15.96 18.79
C ALA A 11 13.29 17.27 19.00
N THR A 12 13.44 18.20 18.07
CA THR A 12 12.51 19.32 17.88
C THR A 12 11.12 18.75 17.55
N PRO A 13 9.98 19.35 18.00
CA PRO A 13 8.66 18.86 17.60
C PRO A 13 8.50 18.99 16.08
N GLY A 14 8.73 17.90 15.36
CA GLY A 14 8.77 17.87 13.91
C GLY A 14 7.36 17.95 13.32
N GLY A 15 7.12 18.94 12.46
CA GLY A 15 5.96 18.91 11.56
C GLY A 15 6.03 17.71 10.60
N LEU A 16 5.00 17.48 9.80
CA LEU A 16 4.95 16.41 8.78
C LEU A 16 5.98 16.59 7.63
N MET A 17 6.93 17.51 7.76
CA MET A 17 7.94 17.84 6.74
C MET A 17 9.01 16.74 6.57
N ASP A 18 9.26 15.91 7.59
CA ASP A 18 10.36 14.92 7.59
C ASP A 18 9.89 13.45 7.49
N LEU A 19 8.84 13.17 6.70
CA LEU A 19 8.39 11.79 6.46
C LEU A 19 9.34 11.04 5.51
N SER A 20 10.40 10.44 6.06
CA SER A 20 11.31 9.57 5.30
C SER A 20 10.92 8.10 5.40
N LEU A 21 10.45 7.54 4.30
CA LEU A 21 10.14 6.11 4.17
C LEU A 21 10.53 5.61 2.78
N PRO A 22 11.70 4.98 2.62
CA PRO A 22 12.16 4.44 1.35
C PRO A 22 11.20 3.37 0.82
N LEU A 23 10.84 3.46 -0.46
CA LEU A 23 10.04 2.46 -1.13
C LEU A 23 10.48 2.30 -2.59
N ALA A 24 10.11 1.18 -3.19
CA ALA A 24 10.22 0.96 -4.63
C ALA A 24 8.92 0.39 -5.16
N ARG A 25 8.52 0.86 -6.34
CA ARG A 25 7.36 0.37 -7.08
C ARG A 25 7.82 -0.44 -8.26
N TYR A 26 7.07 -1.48 -8.55
CA TYR A 26 7.37 -2.45 -9.57
C TYR A 26 6.12 -2.82 -10.36
N ARG A 27 6.30 -3.32 -11.58
CA ARG A 27 5.27 -3.97 -12.38
C ARG A 27 5.76 -5.34 -12.79
N LEU A 28 5.07 -6.38 -12.32
CA LEU A 28 5.23 -7.72 -12.88
C LEU A 28 4.42 -7.80 -14.16
N ILE A 29 5.09 -7.99 -15.29
CA ILE A 29 4.41 -8.20 -16.57
C ILE A 29 4.03 -9.68 -16.61
N LEU A 30 2.79 -9.99 -16.27
CA LEU A 30 2.26 -11.34 -16.25
C LEU A 30 1.64 -11.66 -17.61
N ARG A 31 1.84 -12.87 -18.13
CA ARG A 31 1.15 -13.36 -19.34
C ARG A 31 0.33 -14.59 -19.00
N ALA A 32 -0.97 -14.55 -19.27
CA ALA A 32 -1.84 -15.67 -18.99
C ALA A 32 -1.55 -16.85 -19.94
N THR A 33 -1.24 -18.02 -19.39
CA THR A 33 -1.01 -19.27 -20.15
C THR A 33 -2.30 -20.08 -20.29
N SER A 34 -3.30 -19.82 -19.44
CA SER A 34 -4.69 -20.26 -19.60
C SER A 34 -5.66 -19.15 -19.12
N PRO A 35 -6.96 -19.20 -19.49
CA PRO A 35 -7.91 -18.18 -19.07
C PRO A 35 -8.01 -18.02 -17.55
N ILE A 36 -7.92 -16.79 -17.06
CA ILE A 36 -8.08 -16.43 -15.64
C ILE A 36 -9.37 -15.63 -15.49
N GLN A 37 -10.14 -15.93 -14.45
CA GLN A 37 -11.33 -15.17 -14.08
C GLN A 37 -11.26 -14.75 -12.61
N PHE A 38 -11.95 -13.65 -12.27
CA PHE A 38 -12.06 -13.14 -10.91
C PHE A 38 -13.50 -12.81 -10.54
N ASN A 39 -13.86 -13.12 -9.29
CA ASN A 39 -15.15 -12.75 -8.72
C ASN A 39 -15.04 -11.39 -8.02
N GLY A 40 -15.33 -10.31 -8.74
CA GLY A 40 -15.17 -8.94 -8.26
C GLY A 40 -13.71 -8.49 -8.25
N TYR A 41 -13.31 -7.69 -7.26
CA TYR A 41 -11.95 -7.18 -7.17
C TYR A 41 -10.91 -8.29 -6.94
N SER A 42 -9.91 -8.37 -7.82
CA SER A 42 -8.96 -9.48 -7.92
C SER A 42 -7.88 -9.50 -6.82
N GLY A 43 -7.75 -8.42 -6.04
CA GLY A 43 -6.71 -8.26 -5.02
C GLY A 43 -6.58 -9.41 -4.03
N SER A 44 -7.70 -9.96 -3.57
CA SER A 44 -7.68 -11.08 -2.63
C SER A 44 -7.12 -12.37 -3.24
N ALA A 45 -7.34 -12.60 -4.54
CA ALA A 45 -6.80 -13.74 -5.26
C ALA A 45 -5.28 -13.60 -5.44
N TRP A 46 -4.81 -12.42 -5.86
CA TRP A 46 -3.38 -12.13 -6.02
C TRP A 46 -2.62 -12.25 -4.70
N ARG A 47 -3.12 -11.62 -3.62
CA ARG A 47 -2.52 -11.76 -2.29
C ARG A 47 -2.52 -13.22 -1.83
N GLY A 48 -3.61 -13.93 -2.11
CA GLY A 48 -3.77 -15.33 -1.73
C GLY A 48 -2.73 -16.23 -2.37
N ILE A 49 -2.60 -16.18 -3.70
CA ILE A 49 -1.65 -17.03 -4.43
C ILE A 49 -0.21 -16.65 -4.14
N PHE A 50 0.09 -15.35 -4.03
CA PHE A 50 1.41 -14.86 -3.61
C PHE A 50 1.81 -15.42 -2.24
N GLY A 51 0.92 -15.32 -1.25
CA GLY A 51 1.20 -15.83 0.10
C GLY A 51 1.41 -17.35 0.13
N HIS A 52 0.62 -18.11 -0.62
CA HIS A 52 0.80 -19.57 -0.69
C HIS A 52 2.14 -19.94 -1.35
N ALA A 53 2.45 -19.32 -2.49
CA ALA A 53 3.67 -19.57 -3.22
C ALA A 53 4.91 -19.15 -2.41
N LEU A 54 4.89 -17.99 -1.74
CA LEU A 54 5.97 -17.54 -0.88
C LEU A 54 6.17 -18.48 0.32
N LYS A 55 5.08 -18.96 0.95
CA LYS A 55 5.20 -19.95 2.03
C LYS A 55 5.85 -21.23 1.52
N ARG A 56 5.45 -21.75 0.36
CA ARG A 56 6.05 -22.97 -0.23
C ARG A 56 7.52 -22.77 -0.59
N ALA A 57 7.90 -21.58 -1.04
CA ALA A 57 9.29 -21.27 -1.41
C ALA A 57 10.21 -21.11 -0.18
N ALA A 58 9.71 -20.54 0.92
CA ALA A 58 10.54 -20.18 2.08
C ALA A 58 10.43 -21.14 3.29
N CYS A 59 9.35 -21.93 3.41
CA CYS A 59 9.11 -22.74 4.59
C CYS A 59 9.95 -24.02 4.57
N VAL A 60 10.92 -24.12 5.48
CA VAL A 60 11.80 -25.30 5.63
C VAL A 60 11.29 -26.31 6.66
N THR A 61 10.39 -25.91 7.56
CA THR A 61 9.88 -26.77 8.64
C THR A 61 8.57 -27.47 8.29
N SER A 62 7.90 -27.03 7.22
CA SER A 62 6.53 -27.45 6.86
C SER A 62 5.49 -27.26 7.98
N GLU A 63 5.76 -26.37 8.94
CA GLU A 63 4.86 -26.11 10.06
C GLU A 63 3.50 -25.56 9.56
N LYS A 64 2.41 -26.11 10.10
CA LYS A 64 1.05 -25.73 9.71
C LYS A 64 0.76 -24.32 10.19
N ASN A 65 1.06 -24.03 11.46
CA ASN A 65 0.86 -22.73 12.08
C ASN A 65 2.18 -21.99 12.28
N CYS A 66 2.42 -20.95 11.48
CA CYS A 66 3.68 -20.20 11.54
C CYS A 66 3.97 -19.61 12.93
N LYS A 67 2.97 -19.34 13.76
CA LYS A 67 3.17 -18.81 15.13
C LYS A 67 3.88 -19.79 16.06
N ASP A 68 3.75 -21.09 15.80
CA ASP A 68 4.31 -22.17 16.61
C ASP A 68 5.70 -22.58 16.09
N CYS A 69 6.11 -22.05 14.93
CA CYS A 69 7.39 -22.37 14.30
C CYS A 69 8.57 -21.71 15.02
N LEU A 70 9.65 -22.47 15.21
CA LEU A 70 10.93 -21.97 15.75
C LEU A 70 11.46 -20.74 14.99
N LEU A 71 11.24 -20.69 13.67
CA LEU A 71 11.70 -19.62 12.79
C LEU A 71 10.71 -18.44 12.66
N TYR A 72 9.65 -18.37 13.47
CA TYR A 72 8.55 -17.42 13.27
C TYR A 72 8.99 -15.95 13.12
N ARG A 73 10.08 -15.50 13.77
CA ARG A 73 10.56 -14.12 13.65
C ARG A 73 11.77 -13.93 12.73
N GLN A 74 12.27 -15.01 12.14
CA GLN A 74 13.47 -15.02 11.30
C GLN A 74 13.17 -15.51 9.87
N CYS A 75 12.01 -16.13 9.65
CA CYS A 75 11.58 -16.63 8.36
C CYS A 75 11.13 -15.49 7.43
N VAL A 76 11.62 -15.52 6.18
CA VAL A 76 11.25 -14.57 5.12
C VAL A 76 9.74 -14.47 4.90
N TYR A 77 9.05 -15.62 4.80
CA TYR A 77 7.59 -15.65 4.67
C TYR A 77 6.91 -14.94 5.85
N SER A 78 7.40 -15.20 7.06
CA SER A 78 6.81 -14.59 8.25
C SER A 78 7.04 -13.08 8.26
N TYR A 79 8.24 -12.59 7.95
CA TYR A 79 8.52 -11.15 7.87
C TYR A 79 7.61 -10.44 6.86
N ILE A 80 7.50 -10.97 5.64
CA ILE A 80 6.71 -10.37 4.57
C ILE A 80 5.19 -10.51 4.79
N PHE A 81 4.71 -11.67 5.22
CA PHE A 81 3.30 -12.04 5.10
C PHE A 81 2.54 -12.24 6.41
N GLU A 82 3.23 -12.56 7.51
CA GLU A 82 2.62 -12.62 8.86
C GLU A 82 2.93 -11.35 9.68
N THR A 83 4.11 -10.77 9.44
CA THR A 83 4.69 -9.55 10.02
C THR A 83 4.44 -9.41 11.53
N PRO A 84 4.92 -10.38 12.34
CA PRO A 84 4.77 -10.31 13.78
C PRO A 84 5.50 -9.09 14.36
N PRO A 85 4.88 -8.33 15.29
CA PRO A 85 5.60 -7.30 16.01
C PRO A 85 6.75 -7.91 16.86
N PRO A 86 7.85 -7.16 17.08
CA PRO A 86 8.87 -7.51 18.05
C PRO A 86 8.27 -7.76 19.44
N ARG A 87 8.84 -8.68 20.22
CA ARG A 87 8.29 -9.08 21.54
C ARG A 87 8.32 -7.95 22.56
N ASP A 88 9.31 -7.07 22.43
CA ASP A 88 9.67 -5.98 23.35
C ASP A 88 9.20 -4.61 22.85
N THR A 89 8.37 -4.56 21.79
CA THR A 89 7.91 -3.29 21.25
C THR A 89 7.19 -2.45 22.31
N ARG A 90 7.68 -1.23 22.51
CA ARG A 90 7.02 -0.20 23.32
C ARG A 90 6.04 0.63 22.49
N TYR A 91 6.14 0.55 21.17
CA TYR A 91 5.35 1.32 20.22
C TYR A 91 4.06 0.58 19.86
N MET A 92 2.91 1.27 19.98
CA MET A 92 1.60 0.77 19.53
C MET A 92 1.22 -0.65 20.04
N ARG A 93 1.42 -0.91 21.34
CA ARG A 93 1.21 -2.22 22.02
C ARG A 93 -0.16 -2.89 21.84
N ARG A 94 -1.21 -2.12 21.49
CA ARG A 94 -2.57 -2.64 21.29
C ARG A 94 -2.77 -3.32 19.93
N TYR A 95 -1.80 -3.20 19.01
CA TYR A 95 -1.89 -3.80 17.67
C TYR A 95 -1.28 -5.20 17.67
N THR A 96 -2.06 -6.16 17.16
CA THR A 96 -1.69 -7.60 17.16
C THR A 96 -0.84 -8.01 15.96
N ALA A 97 -0.63 -7.11 14.99
CA ALA A 97 0.20 -7.31 13.82
C ALA A 97 0.76 -5.96 13.33
N ALA A 98 2.00 -5.96 12.84
CA ALA A 98 2.54 -4.83 12.10
C ALA A 98 2.00 -4.83 10.66
N PRO A 99 1.88 -3.67 10.00
CA PRO A 99 1.49 -3.61 8.59
C PRO A 99 2.52 -4.35 7.73
N HIS A 100 2.07 -5.14 6.76
CA HIS A 100 2.97 -5.81 5.85
C HIS A 100 3.82 -4.81 5.04
N PRO A 101 5.11 -5.09 4.79
CA PRO A 101 6.00 -4.20 4.04
C PRO A 101 5.82 -4.29 2.52
N PHE A 102 4.61 -4.65 2.07
CA PHE A 102 4.27 -4.76 0.65
C PHE A 102 2.80 -4.39 0.40
N ILE A 103 2.54 -3.96 -0.83
CA ILE A 103 1.20 -3.65 -1.36
C ILE A 103 1.11 -4.23 -2.77
N LEU A 104 0.08 -5.01 -3.05
CA LEU A 104 -0.28 -5.38 -4.42
C LEU A 104 -1.31 -4.39 -4.93
N SER A 105 -1.22 -3.97 -6.18
CA SER A 105 -2.12 -2.95 -6.77
C SER A 105 -2.70 -3.44 -8.10
N PRO A 106 -3.57 -4.47 -8.09
CA PRO A 106 -4.24 -4.90 -9.30
C PRO A 106 -5.30 -3.88 -9.73
N PRO A 107 -5.57 -3.77 -11.05
CA PRO A 107 -6.63 -2.91 -11.56
C PRO A 107 -8.00 -3.28 -10.96
N LEU A 108 -8.80 -2.25 -10.68
CA LEU A 108 -10.12 -2.42 -10.05
C LEU A 108 -11.11 -3.18 -10.93
N ASP A 109 -11.06 -2.93 -12.22
CA ASP A 109 -11.93 -3.45 -13.28
C ASP A 109 -11.44 -4.78 -13.85
N LEU A 110 -10.28 -5.30 -13.41
CA LEU A 110 -9.79 -6.60 -13.81
C LEU A 110 -10.79 -7.69 -13.41
N ARG A 111 -11.47 -8.28 -14.40
CA ARG A 111 -12.42 -9.40 -14.21
C ARG A 111 -11.93 -10.69 -14.85
N ARG A 112 -11.17 -10.60 -15.94
CA ARG A 112 -10.67 -11.74 -16.69
C ARG A 112 -9.35 -11.43 -17.39
N LEU A 113 -8.60 -12.46 -17.70
CA LEU A 113 -7.50 -12.45 -18.67
C LEU A 113 -7.68 -13.65 -19.60
N GLY A 114 -7.70 -13.40 -20.90
CA GLY A 114 -7.62 -14.41 -21.94
C GLY A 114 -6.22 -15.00 -22.05
N ARG A 115 -6.10 -16.21 -22.61
CA ARG A 115 -4.80 -16.82 -22.89
C ARG A 115 -3.98 -15.91 -23.82
N GLY A 116 -2.73 -15.67 -23.48
CA GLY A 116 -1.81 -14.79 -24.20
C GLY A 116 -1.90 -13.31 -23.80
N GLU A 117 -2.99 -12.89 -23.14
CA GLU A 117 -3.12 -11.52 -22.64
C GLU A 117 -2.11 -11.24 -21.53
N THR A 118 -1.69 -9.98 -21.46
CA THR A 118 -0.74 -9.52 -20.45
C THR A 118 -1.41 -8.62 -19.41
N LEU A 119 -0.91 -8.70 -18.17
CA LEU A 119 -1.31 -7.85 -17.06
C LEU A 119 -0.05 -7.27 -16.40
N PRO A 120 0.14 -5.94 -16.41
CA PRO A 120 1.13 -5.30 -15.55
C PRO A 120 0.60 -5.24 -14.11
N LEU A 121 0.89 -6.26 -13.30
CA LEU A 121 0.52 -6.27 -11.89
C LEU A 121 1.48 -5.39 -11.09
N ALA A 122 1.01 -4.21 -10.68
CA ALA A 122 1.79 -3.30 -9.87
C ALA A 122 1.93 -3.79 -8.42
N PHE A 123 3.11 -3.57 -7.82
CA PHE A 123 3.31 -3.76 -6.39
C PHE A 123 4.37 -2.80 -5.83
N THR A 124 4.30 -2.55 -4.52
CA THR A 124 5.22 -1.67 -3.80
C THR A 124 5.90 -2.46 -2.68
N LEU A 125 7.21 -2.32 -2.53
CA LEU A 125 7.96 -2.80 -1.37
C LEU A 125 8.43 -1.60 -0.53
N ILE A 126 8.33 -1.75 0.79
CA ILE A 126 8.46 -0.63 1.74
C ILE A 126 9.59 -0.92 2.72
N GLY A 127 10.50 0.04 2.90
CA GLY A 127 11.63 -0.02 3.81
C GLY A 127 12.46 -1.30 3.61
N ASN A 128 12.76 -1.99 4.71
CA ASN A 128 13.47 -3.26 4.77
C ASN A 128 12.78 -4.38 3.96
N GLY A 129 11.51 -4.21 3.55
CA GLY A 129 10.82 -5.09 2.60
C GLY A 129 11.50 -5.18 1.23
N ASN A 130 12.19 -4.13 0.80
CA ASN A 130 12.86 -4.06 -0.51
C ASN A 130 13.98 -5.11 -0.66
N ALA A 131 14.62 -5.50 0.46
CA ALA A 131 15.65 -6.55 0.46
C ALA A 131 15.13 -7.93 0.01
N TYR A 132 13.81 -8.12 0.00
CA TYR A 132 13.17 -9.40 -0.30
C TYR A 132 12.56 -9.47 -1.71
N LEU A 133 12.86 -8.49 -2.58
CA LEU A 133 12.41 -8.52 -3.98
C LEU A 133 12.65 -9.87 -4.68
N PRO A 134 13.84 -10.52 -4.58
CA PRO A 134 14.06 -11.81 -5.23
C PRO A 134 13.09 -12.90 -4.76
N TYR A 135 12.73 -12.93 -3.47
CA TYR A 135 11.74 -13.87 -2.94
C TYR A 135 10.33 -13.58 -3.46
N VAL A 136 9.98 -12.30 -3.63
CA VAL A 136 8.69 -11.89 -4.19
C VAL A 136 8.56 -12.33 -5.64
N VAL A 137 9.58 -12.05 -6.47
CA VAL A 137 9.61 -12.47 -7.88
C VAL A 137 9.53 -13.99 -7.97
N HIS A 138 10.37 -14.71 -7.24
CA HIS A 138 10.35 -16.17 -7.25
C HIS A 138 9.01 -16.76 -6.78
N ALA A 139 8.37 -16.16 -5.77
CA ALA A 139 7.03 -16.57 -5.35
C ALA A 139 6.01 -16.39 -6.47
N PHE A 140 6.07 -15.30 -7.25
CA PHE A 140 5.16 -15.11 -8.39
C PHE A 140 5.44 -16.06 -9.55
N GLU A 141 6.70 -16.43 -9.81
CA GLU A 141 7.03 -17.47 -10.80
C GLU A 141 6.34 -18.80 -10.43
N ARG A 142 6.42 -19.18 -9.15
CA ARG A 142 5.79 -20.41 -8.65
C ARG A 142 4.27 -20.30 -8.60
N ALA A 143 3.74 -19.12 -8.27
CA ALA A 143 2.31 -18.85 -8.26
C ALA A 143 1.66 -19.09 -9.63
N GLY A 144 2.36 -18.73 -10.71
CA GLY A 144 1.88 -18.91 -12.08
C GLY A 144 1.47 -20.34 -12.43
N ALA A 145 2.24 -21.32 -11.96
CA ALA A 145 1.98 -22.74 -12.17
C ALA A 145 0.93 -23.34 -11.20
N LEU A 146 0.68 -22.71 -10.05
CA LEU A 146 -0.30 -23.19 -9.06
C LEU A 146 -1.75 -22.90 -9.48
N GLY A 147 -1.94 -21.89 -10.32
CA GLY A 147 -3.25 -21.40 -10.74
C GLY A 147 -3.84 -20.36 -9.79
N ILE A 148 -4.60 -19.42 -10.35
CA ILE A 148 -5.24 -18.32 -9.63
C ILE A 148 -6.73 -18.22 -10.00
N GLY A 149 -7.53 -17.79 -9.02
CA GLY A 149 -8.96 -17.54 -9.20
C GLY A 149 -9.79 -18.83 -9.20
N PRO A 150 -11.13 -18.72 -9.35
CA PRO A 150 -12.04 -19.86 -9.37
C PRO A 150 -11.78 -20.84 -10.52
N THR A 151 -11.18 -20.39 -11.63
CA THR A 151 -10.88 -21.24 -12.79
C THR A 151 -9.51 -21.90 -12.72
N ASN A 152 -8.73 -21.67 -11.65
CA ASN A 152 -7.32 -22.09 -11.55
C ASN A 152 -6.51 -21.70 -12.81
N GLY A 153 -6.75 -20.50 -13.34
CA GLY A 153 -6.05 -20.01 -14.52
C GLY A 153 -4.57 -19.81 -14.23
N THR A 154 -3.72 -20.06 -15.21
CA THR A 154 -2.25 -20.08 -15.05
C THR A 154 -1.62 -18.90 -15.79
N PHE A 155 -0.43 -18.50 -15.36
CA PHE A 155 0.32 -17.42 -15.97
C PHE A 155 1.82 -17.65 -15.84
N GLU A 156 2.59 -16.89 -16.59
CA GLU A 156 4.05 -16.79 -16.48
C GLU A 156 4.47 -15.33 -16.29
N ILE A 157 5.68 -15.11 -15.79
CA ILE A 157 6.29 -13.77 -15.74
C ILE A 157 7.00 -13.53 -17.07
N ALA A 158 6.54 -12.52 -17.80
CA ALA A 158 7.15 -12.04 -19.04
C ALA A 158 8.21 -10.95 -18.82
N GLY A 159 8.16 -10.26 -17.68
CA GLY A 159 9.07 -9.16 -17.36
C GLY A 159 8.85 -8.60 -15.96
N LEU A 160 9.80 -7.80 -15.51
CA LEU A 160 9.72 -7.04 -14.27
C LEU A 160 10.30 -5.65 -14.51
N ASP A 161 9.46 -4.65 -14.29
CA ASP A 161 9.85 -3.25 -14.37
C ASP A 161 9.90 -2.63 -12.98
N GLN A 162 10.76 -1.64 -12.81
CA GLN A 162 10.84 -0.80 -11.62
C GLN A 162 10.63 0.66 -12.00
N GLU A 163 9.87 1.39 -11.20
CA GLU A 163 9.73 2.84 -11.37
C GLU A 163 11.09 3.53 -11.13
N THR A 164 11.49 4.42 -12.03
CA THR A 164 12.82 5.08 -11.99
C THR A 164 13.00 5.91 -10.71
N ALA A 165 11.94 6.60 -10.31
CA ALA A 165 11.78 7.23 -9.00
C ALA A 165 10.29 7.20 -8.60
N PRO A 166 9.96 7.00 -7.32
CA PRO A 166 8.59 7.06 -6.84
C PRO A 166 7.87 8.34 -7.27
N GLY A 167 6.81 8.21 -8.09
CA GLY A 167 6.03 9.34 -8.62
C GLY A 167 6.47 9.88 -9.97
N SER A 168 7.51 9.31 -10.59
CA SER A 168 7.90 9.64 -11.97
C SER A 168 6.94 9.05 -13.01
N GLU A 169 6.19 8.00 -12.64
CA GLU A 169 5.39 7.17 -13.56
C GLU A 169 6.18 6.52 -14.71
N GLN A 170 7.51 6.66 -14.70
CA GLN A 170 8.43 6.07 -15.68
C GLN A 170 8.99 4.76 -15.15
N PHE A 171 8.91 3.70 -15.95
CA PHE A 171 9.29 2.35 -15.55
C PHE A 171 10.32 1.78 -16.51
N ASP A 172 11.39 1.20 -15.95
CA ASP A 172 12.45 0.54 -16.70
C ASP A 172 12.48 -0.95 -16.36
N ALA A 173 12.75 -1.80 -17.35
CA ALA A 173 12.99 -3.22 -17.13
C ALA A 173 14.22 -3.43 -16.22
N ILE A 174 14.09 -4.33 -15.24
CA ILE A 174 15.15 -4.68 -14.28
C ILE A 174 15.43 -6.17 -14.20
N MET A 175 14.85 -6.96 -15.10
CA MET A 175 15.05 -8.39 -15.18
C MET A 175 15.44 -8.77 -16.60
N ASP A 176 16.62 -9.38 -16.74
CA ASP A 176 17.15 -9.87 -18.01
C ASP A 176 17.75 -11.26 -17.80
N ALA A 177 17.33 -12.24 -18.62
CA ALA A 177 17.76 -13.64 -18.54
C ALA A 177 17.77 -14.22 -17.11
N GLY A 178 16.77 -13.86 -16.28
CA GLY A 178 16.64 -14.30 -14.88
C GLY A 178 17.54 -13.57 -13.87
N LYS A 179 18.37 -12.61 -14.31
CA LYS A 179 19.16 -11.75 -13.43
C LYS A 179 18.37 -10.50 -13.08
N LEU A 180 18.34 -10.17 -11.79
CA LEU A 180 17.71 -8.96 -11.27
C LEU A 180 18.75 -7.85 -11.08
N ALA A 181 18.45 -6.67 -11.58
CA ALA A 181 19.25 -5.46 -11.39
C ALA A 181 18.40 -4.32 -10.79
N PRO A 182 17.91 -4.45 -9.55
CA PRO A 182 17.06 -3.45 -8.94
C PRO A 182 17.86 -2.19 -8.56
N ARG A 183 17.23 -1.03 -8.76
CA ARG A 183 17.68 0.25 -8.21
C ARG A 183 17.35 0.31 -6.71
N PRO A 184 18.13 1.04 -5.91
CA PRO A 184 17.82 1.25 -4.49
C PRO A 184 16.43 1.89 -4.29
N PRO A 185 15.70 1.52 -3.22
CA PRO A 185 14.46 2.20 -2.87
C PRO A 185 14.72 3.67 -2.52
N ARG A 186 13.75 4.53 -2.80
CA ARG A 186 13.86 5.98 -2.59
C ARG A 186 12.67 6.49 -1.79
N THR A 187 12.87 7.53 -1.01
CA THR A 187 11.76 8.28 -0.40
C THR A 187 11.11 9.14 -1.49
N PRO A 188 9.78 9.07 -1.70
CA PRO A 188 9.10 9.93 -2.66
C PRO A 188 9.29 11.40 -2.30
N THR A 189 9.70 12.22 -3.28
CA THR A 189 9.79 13.68 -3.09
C THR A 189 8.39 14.27 -3.18
N THR A 190 8.00 15.05 -2.17
CA THR A 190 6.72 15.76 -2.17
C THR A 190 6.78 16.94 -3.14
N PRO A 191 5.93 17.00 -4.17
CA PRO A 191 5.89 18.13 -5.09
C PRO A 191 5.27 19.37 -4.42
N PRO A 192 5.36 20.56 -5.03
CA PRO A 192 4.62 21.73 -4.58
C PRO A 192 3.12 21.43 -4.46
N LEU A 193 2.49 21.99 -3.44
CA LEU A 193 1.07 21.81 -3.19
C LEU A 193 0.25 22.65 -4.18
N PRO A 194 -0.68 22.04 -4.95
CA PRO A 194 -1.62 22.77 -5.80
C PRO A 194 -2.69 23.51 -5.00
N ASP A 195 -3.36 24.49 -5.63
CA ASP A 195 -4.46 25.25 -5.01
C ASP A 195 -5.70 24.40 -4.72
N ILE A 196 -6.01 23.45 -5.59
CA ILE A 196 -7.07 22.45 -5.40
C ILE A 196 -6.47 21.06 -5.65
N VAL A 197 -6.77 20.14 -4.74
CA VAL A 197 -6.31 18.75 -4.81
C VAL A 197 -7.47 17.81 -4.64
N ALA A 198 -7.63 16.88 -5.58
CA ALA A 198 -8.57 15.78 -5.48
C ALA A 198 -7.86 14.47 -5.11
N LEU A 199 -8.41 13.74 -4.13
CA LEU A 199 -8.08 12.34 -3.87
C LEU A 199 -9.01 11.49 -4.73
N GLN A 200 -8.46 10.82 -5.75
CA GLN A 200 -9.17 9.87 -6.59
C GLN A 200 -8.87 8.45 -6.10
N PHE A 201 -9.90 7.72 -5.67
CA PHE A 201 -9.75 6.34 -5.20
C PHE A 201 -9.74 5.37 -6.38
N ASP A 202 -8.59 4.72 -6.59
CA ASP A 202 -8.39 3.69 -7.62
C ASP A 202 -8.88 2.31 -7.15
N SER A 203 -9.10 2.14 -5.85
CA SER A 203 -9.68 0.92 -5.28
C SER A 203 -10.45 1.20 -3.99
N PRO A 204 -11.34 0.29 -3.54
CA PRO A 204 -12.29 0.60 -2.47
C PRO A 204 -11.58 0.93 -1.15
N LEU A 205 -11.80 2.14 -0.64
CA LEU A 205 -11.33 2.57 0.66
C LEU A 205 -12.28 2.05 1.75
N ARG A 206 -11.82 1.05 2.51
CA ARG A 206 -12.54 0.54 3.68
C ARG A 206 -11.89 1.02 4.97
N LEU A 207 -12.48 2.03 5.59
CA LEU A 207 -11.93 2.70 6.76
C LEU A 207 -12.97 2.84 7.88
N LYS A 208 -12.54 2.69 9.13
CA LYS A 208 -13.38 2.96 10.30
C LYS A 208 -12.86 4.19 11.06
N TYR A 209 -13.75 5.06 11.46
CA TYR A 209 -13.46 6.23 12.29
C TYR A 209 -14.51 6.31 13.41
N ARG A 210 -14.05 6.52 14.65
CA ARG A 210 -14.90 6.47 15.86
C ARG A 210 -15.81 5.23 15.90
N SER A 211 -15.22 4.06 15.61
CA SER A 211 -15.89 2.75 15.54
C SER A 211 -16.93 2.56 14.43
N GLN A 212 -17.23 3.60 13.65
CA GLN A 212 -18.17 3.55 12.53
C GLN A 212 -17.43 3.42 11.20
N LEU A 213 -18.09 2.79 10.23
CA LEU A 213 -17.57 2.69 8.87
C LEU A 213 -17.71 4.05 8.18
N LEU A 214 -16.67 4.48 7.48
CA LEU A 214 -16.71 5.68 6.66
C LEU A 214 -17.61 5.40 5.44
N THR A 215 -18.63 6.22 5.23
CA THR A 215 -19.59 6.17 4.12
C THR A 215 -19.69 7.55 3.47
N PRO A 216 -20.24 7.73 2.26
CA PRO A 216 -20.34 9.06 1.65
C PRO A 216 -20.97 10.12 2.59
N PRO A 217 -22.17 9.90 3.18
CA PRO A 217 -22.78 10.90 4.07
C PRO A 217 -22.06 11.07 5.43
N ARG A 218 -21.00 10.30 5.68
CA ARG A 218 -20.22 10.35 6.92
C ARG A 218 -18.73 10.53 6.64
N PHE A 219 -18.39 11.01 5.45
CA PHE A 219 -17.01 11.26 5.11
C PHE A 219 -16.40 12.26 6.11
N ALA A 220 -15.15 12.02 6.48
CA ALA A 220 -14.41 12.88 7.40
C ALA A 220 -12.93 12.82 7.03
N PHE A 221 -12.33 13.97 6.71
CA PHE A 221 -10.92 14.04 6.34
C PHE A 221 -9.99 13.53 7.46
N ALA A 222 -10.32 13.84 8.71
CA ALA A 222 -9.65 13.29 9.90
C ALA A 222 -9.55 11.77 9.93
N ALA A 223 -10.49 11.06 9.30
CA ALA A 223 -10.46 9.61 9.21
C ALA A 223 -9.30 9.10 8.36
N ILE A 224 -9.05 9.75 7.21
CA ILE A 224 -7.91 9.47 6.33
C ILE A 224 -6.60 9.82 7.03
N VAL A 225 -6.51 11.03 7.60
CA VAL A 225 -5.33 11.50 8.34
C VAL A 225 -4.98 10.54 9.48
N ALA A 226 -5.94 10.19 10.35
CA ALA A 226 -5.70 9.28 11.47
C ALA A 226 -5.28 7.88 11.03
N ASN A 227 -5.73 7.43 9.85
CA ASN A 227 -5.30 6.16 9.28
C ASN A 227 -3.88 6.23 8.72
N LEU A 228 -3.59 7.23 7.89
CA LEU A 228 -2.28 7.40 7.26
C LEU A 228 -1.19 7.68 8.29
N LEU A 229 -1.42 8.57 9.27
CA LEU A 229 -0.45 8.82 10.35
C LEU A 229 -0.05 7.55 11.06
N ARG A 230 -1.05 6.73 11.44
CA ARG A 230 -0.82 5.45 12.09
C ARG A 230 -0.03 4.51 11.18
N ARG A 231 -0.43 4.40 9.92
CA ARG A 231 0.17 3.48 8.96
C ARG A 231 1.63 3.85 8.67
N VAL A 232 1.90 5.11 8.37
CA VAL A 232 3.25 5.63 8.10
C VAL A 232 4.14 5.44 9.32
N SER A 233 3.64 5.72 10.53
CA SER A 233 4.43 5.56 11.74
C SER A 233 4.74 4.11 12.06
N MET A 234 3.78 3.18 11.86
CA MET A 234 4.05 1.75 12.01
C MET A 234 5.04 1.23 10.95
N LEU A 235 4.88 1.63 9.68
CA LEU A 235 5.79 1.21 8.62
C LEU A 235 7.21 1.74 8.85
N SER A 236 7.33 3.01 9.27
CA SER A 236 8.63 3.61 9.60
C SER A 236 9.30 2.89 10.78
N TYR A 237 8.54 2.61 11.84
CA TYR A 237 9.07 1.96 13.03
C TYR A 237 9.49 0.50 12.78
N PHE A 238 8.66 -0.28 12.08
CA PHE A 238 8.91 -1.72 11.90
C PHE A 238 9.75 -2.07 10.66
N HIS A 239 9.86 -1.16 9.68
CA HIS A 239 10.54 -1.44 8.42
C HIS A 239 11.56 -0.38 8.00
N ASN A 240 11.74 0.71 8.74
CA ASN A 240 12.77 1.71 8.45
C ASN A 240 13.58 2.11 9.69
N ASP A 241 13.43 1.36 10.79
CA ASP A 241 14.10 1.60 12.07
C ASP A 241 13.99 3.05 12.57
N ALA A 242 12.89 3.73 12.20
CA ALA A 242 12.65 5.14 12.45
C ALA A 242 11.33 5.34 13.21
N ALA A 243 11.41 5.89 14.42
CA ALA A 243 10.23 6.31 15.18
C ALA A 243 9.89 7.75 14.82
N LEU A 244 8.65 7.99 14.41
CA LEU A 244 8.15 9.34 14.17
C LEU A 244 7.62 9.92 15.49
N ASP A 245 8.18 11.06 15.88
CA ASP A 245 7.71 11.86 17.01
C ASP A 245 6.73 12.92 16.48
N LEU A 246 5.45 12.60 16.51
CA LEU A 246 4.37 13.44 15.98
C LEU A 246 3.31 13.64 17.04
N ASP A 247 2.75 14.84 17.14
CA ASP A 247 1.53 15.07 17.91
C ASP A 247 0.31 14.57 17.11
N PHE A 248 0.08 13.26 17.20
CA PHE A 248 -1.05 12.58 16.56
C PHE A 248 -2.39 13.21 16.91
N LYS A 249 -2.56 13.63 18.18
CA LYS A 249 -3.83 14.17 18.64
C LYS A 249 -4.07 15.52 18.00
N ALA A 250 -3.11 16.44 18.06
CA ALA A 250 -3.24 17.76 17.44
C ALA A 250 -3.44 17.67 15.93
N LEU A 251 -2.72 16.77 15.24
CA LEU A 251 -2.87 16.57 13.80
C LEU A 251 -4.25 16.03 13.41
N VAL A 252 -4.81 15.10 14.18
CA VAL A 252 -6.16 14.57 13.90
C VAL A 252 -7.25 15.56 14.31
N ASP A 253 -7.07 16.28 15.42
CA ASP A 253 -8.02 17.25 15.92
C ASP A 253 -8.22 18.38 14.90
N ARG A 254 -7.12 18.95 14.38
CA ARG A 254 -7.16 19.96 13.30
C ARG A 254 -7.78 19.44 12.00
N ALA A 255 -7.66 18.13 11.71
CA ALA A 255 -8.23 17.55 10.50
C ALA A 255 -9.76 17.40 10.56
N ASN A 256 -10.39 17.52 11.75
CA ASN A 256 -11.85 17.39 11.87
C ASN A 256 -12.61 18.61 11.32
N SER A 257 -11.97 19.77 11.20
CA SER A 257 -12.60 20.98 10.66
C SER A 257 -12.49 21.10 9.14
N ILE A 258 -11.79 20.18 8.48
CA ILE A 258 -11.56 20.23 7.03
C ILE A 258 -12.77 19.64 6.31
N ALA A 259 -13.44 20.47 5.51
CA ALA A 259 -14.55 20.09 4.65
C ALA A 259 -14.08 19.98 3.19
N PRO A 260 -14.64 19.03 2.40
CA PRO A 260 -14.35 18.97 0.98
C PRO A 260 -15.00 20.14 0.23
N THR A 261 -14.35 20.58 -0.84
CA THR A 261 -14.91 21.54 -1.81
C THR A 261 -15.84 20.85 -2.82
N HIS A 262 -15.57 19.57 -3.10
CA HIS A 262 -16.38 18.72 -3.97
C HIS A 262 -16.29 17.28 -3.49
N GLU A 263 -17.40 16.55 -3.56
CA GLU A 263 -17.48 15.14 -3.20
C GLU A 263 -18.28 14.38 -4.27
N ASP A 264 -17.64 13.39 -4.89
CA ASP A 264 -18.27 12.41 -5.77
C ASP A 264 -17.87 11.02 -5.29
N LEU A 265 -18.46 10.60 -4.16
CA LEU A 265 -18.16 9.33 -3.52
C LEU A 265 -19.32 8.35 -3.66
N HIS A 266 -18.97 7.10 -4.01
CA HIS A 266 -19.92 6.02 -4.15
C HIS A 266 -19.52 4.80 -3.32
N TRP A 267 -20.52 3.99 -3.00
CA TRP A 267 -20.31 2.76 -2.26
C TRP A 267 -20.06 1.59 -3.22
N TYR A 268 -18.85 1.04 -3.18
CA TYR A 268 -18.50 -0.16 -3.94
C TYR A 268 -18.77 -1.41 -3.11
N ASN A 269 -19.83 -2.16 -3.48
CA ASN A 269 -20.22 -3.39 -2.80
C ASN A 269 -19.48 -4.60 -3.35
N TRP A 270 -18.76 -5.33 -2.49
CA TRP A 270 -18.19 -6.63 -2.84
C TRP A 270 -17.79 -7.45 -1.62
N ALA A 271 -17.72 -8.76 -1.82
CA ALA A 271 -17.29 -9.71 -0.80
C ALA A 271 -16.27 -10.69 -1.37
N ARG A 272 -15.37 -11.16 -0.50
CA ARG A 272 -14.40 -12.22 -0.83
C ARG A 272 -14.67 -13.48 -0.03
N TYR A 273 -14.25 -14.63 -0.54
CA TYR A 273 -14.14 -15.84 0.27
C TYR A 273 -12.79 -15.87 1.01
N SER A 274 -12.79 -16.34 2.26
CA SER A 274 -11.59 -16.44 3.09
C SER A 274 -11.23 -17.90 3.32
N ASN A 275 -10.21 -18.41 2.63
CA ASN A 275 -9.77 -19.81 2.80
C ASN A 275 -9.33 -20.13 4.24
N ARG A 276 -8.78 -19.14 4.96
CA ARG A 276 -8.36 -19.29 6.36
C ARG A 276 -9.54 -19.39 7.34
N GLN A 277 -10.60 -18.62 7.12
CA GLN A 277 -11.76 -18.55 8.01
C GLN A 277 -12.98 -19.35 7.50
N LYS A 278 -12.87 -19.93 6.30
CA LYS A 278 -13.91 -20.66 5.57
C LYS A 278 -15.25 -19.92 5.48
N THR A 279 -15.21 -18.59 5.33
CA THR A 279 -16.40 -17.73 5.29
C THR A 279 -16.27 -16.61 4.25
N ARG A 280 -17.41 -16.05 3.83
CA ARG A 280 -17.46 -14.82 3.02
C ARG A 280 -17.27 -13.60 3.92
N ILE A 281 -16.38 -12.71 3.50
CA ILE A 281 -16.05 -11.48 4.23
C ILE A 281 -16.44 -10.30 3.37
N GLN A 282 -17.24 -9.39 3.93
CA GLN A 282 -17.62 -8.13 3.31
C GLN A 282 -16.42 -7.18 3.22
N MET A 283 -16.17 -6.69 2.01
CA MET A 283 -15.00 -5.88 1.69
C MET A 283 -15.41 -4.53 1.09
N ASP A 284 -16.66 -4.12 1.26
CA ASP A 284 -17.20 -2.88 0.70
C ASP A 284 -16.42 -1.64 1.16
N GLY A 285 -16.38 -0.62 0.33
CA GLY A 285 -15.66 0.62 0.62
C GLY A 285 -16.03 1.76 -0.31
N LEU A 286 -15.46 2.93 -0.03
CA LEU A 286 -15.65 4.13 -0.83
C LEU A 286 -14.82 4.07 -2.11
N ILE A 287 -15.41 4.52 -3.21
CA ILE A 287 -14.72 4.85 -4.46
C ILE A 287 -15.18 6.23 -4.94
N GLY A 288 -14.50 6.79 -5.93
CA GLY A 288 -14.81 8.08 -6.52
C GLY A 288 -13.75 9.10 -6.17
N SER A 289 -14.13 10.37 -6.10
CA SER A 289 -13.21 11.47 -5.85
C SER A 289 -13.70 12.41 -4.75
N ILE A 290 -12.75 13.05 -4.07
CA ILE A 290 -13.03 14.10 -3.10
C ILE A 290 -11.97 15.18 -3.16
N ALA A 291 -12.39 16.44 -3.28
CA ALA A 291 -11.50 17.57 -3.49
C ALA A 291 -11.43 18.49 -2.26
N PHE A 292 -10.27 19.12 -2.07
CA PHE A 292 -10.00 20.07 -1.01
C PHE A 292 -9.22 21.27 -1.55
N ARG A 293 -9.33 22.41 -0.86
CA ARG A 293 -8.39 23.51 -1.07
C ARG A 293 -7.03 23.12 -0.53
N GLY A 294 -5.99 23.32 -1.31
CA GLY A 294 -4.60 23.07 -0.93
C GLY A 294 -4.25 23.76 0.39
N ALA A 295 -4.59 25.05 0.52
CA ALA A 295 -4.37 25.81 1.75
C ALA A 295 -4.93 25.13 3.01
N ASP A 296 -6.10 24.47 2.90
CA ASP A 296 -6.76 23.80 4.03
C ASP A 296 -6.07 22.48 4.41
N ILE A 297 -5.46 21.79 3.43
CA ILE A 297 -4.79 20.49 3.65
C ILE A 297 -3.26 20.58 3.71
N ALA A 298 -2.69 21.77 3.57
CA ALA A 298 -1.25 22.00 3.51
C ALA A 298 -0.44 21.31 4.63
N PRO A 299 -0.89 21.29 5.91
CA PRO A 299 -0.17 20.59 6.97
C PRO A 299 -0.02 19.10 6.74
N TRP A 300 -0.95 18.46 6.01
CA TRP A 300 -0.97 17.02 5.74
C TRP A 300 -0.47 16.66 4.35
N TRP A 301 0.00 17.63 3.56
CA TRP A 301 0.39 17.39 2.18
C TRP A 301 1.45 16.29 2.00
N PRO A 302 2.57 16.27 2.74
CA PRO A 302 3.55 15.18 2.65
C PRO A 302 2.97 13.81 3.01
N LEU A 303 2.05 13.78 3.99
CA LEU A 303 1.38 12.56 4.43
C LEU A 303 0.44 12.02 3.34
N LEU A 304 -0.36 12.89 2.73
CA LEU A 304 -1.27 12.54 1.64
C LEU A 304 -0.48 12.08 0.41
N TRP A 305 0.62 12.77 0.09
CA TRP A 305 1.50 12.41 -1.02
C TRP A 305 2.09 11.01 -0.85
N LEU A 306 2.68 10.74 0.32
CA LEU A 306 3.24 9.43 0.64
C LEU A 306 2.15 8.34 0.68
N GLY A 307 0.95 8.67 1.14
CA GLY A 307 -0.16 7.73 1.26
C GLY A 307 -0.62 7.13 -0.08
N GLN A 308 -0.37 7.77 -1.22
CA GLN A 308 -0.65 7.19 -2.56
C GLN A 308 0.08 5.86 -2.77
N TYR A 309 1.32 5.76 -2.29
CA TYR A 309 2.16 4.57 -2.42
C TYR A 309 1.87 3.53 -1.34
N LEU A 310 1.26 3.95 -0.23
CA LEU A 310 1.03 3.11 0.94
C LEU A 310 -0.41 2.60 1.03
N HIS A 311 -1.32 3.21 0.27
CA HIS A 311 -2.77 3.06 0.39
C HIS A 311 -3.30 3.43 1.79
N ALA A 312 -4.61 3.61 1.89
CA ALA A 312 -5.32 3.91 3.12
C ALA A 312 -6.31 2.81 3.52
N GLY A 313 -6.66 2.76 4.80
CA GLY A 313 -7.70 1.87 5.33
C GLY A 313 -7.22 0.44 5.60
N LYS A 314 -8.14 -0.52 5.43
CA LYS A 314 -7.91 -1.95 5.68
C LYS A 314 -7.55 -2.68 4.39
N ALA A 315 -6.82 -3.79 4.55
CA ALA A 315 -6.51 -4.73 3.47
C ALA A 315 -5.69 -4.13 2.32
N THR A 316 -4.80 -3.18 2.64
CA THR A 316 -3.88 -2.57 1.67
C THR A 316 -2.94 -3.59 1.01
N SER A 317 -2.56 -4.68 1.69
CA SER A 317 -1.73 -5.74 1.10
C SER A 317 -2.39 -6.46 -0.09
N MET A 318 -3.71 -6.33 -0.25
CA MET A 318 -4.46 -6.82 -1.41
C MET A 318 -4.96 -5.67 -2.30
N GLY A 319 -4.42 -4.47 -2.14
CA GLY A 319 -4.63 -3.35 -3.04
C GLY A 319 -5.80 -2.45 -2.72
N MET A 320 -6.51 -2.66 -1.62
CA MET A 320 -7.60 -1.76 -1.19
C MET A 320 -7.10 -0.39 -0.73
N GLY A 321 -7.95 0.62 -0.88
CA GLY A 321 -7.72 2.01 -0.50
C GLY A 321 -6.54 2.67 -1.23
N GLY A 322 -6.23 2.22 -2.44
CA GLY A 322 -5.33 2.91 -3.34
C GLY A 322 -5.98 4.20 -3.81
N TYR A 323 -5.20 5.27 -3.84
CA TYR A 323 -5.65 6.55 -4.36
C TYR A 323 -4.49 7.30 -5.01
N ARG A 324 -4.84 8.22 -5.91
CA ARG A 324 -3.95 9.17 -6.55
C ARG A 324 -4.41 10.59 -6.25
N LEU A 325 -3.47 11.52 -6.20
CA LEU A 325 -3.71 12.94 -6.02
C LEU A 325 -3.71 13.61 -7.39
N ILE A 326 -4.79 14.30 -7.68
CA ILE A 326 -4.99 15.01 -8.95
C ILE A 326 -5.04 16.50 -8.63
N ALA A 327 -4.16 17.27 -9.27
CA ALA A 327 -4.24 18.72 -9.24
C ALA A 327 -5.37 19.16 -10.18
N ASP A 328 -6.29 19.99 -9.71
CA ASP A 328 -7.21 20.68 -10.60
C ASP A 328 -6.51 21.95 -11.10
N GLN A 329 -6.27 22.04 -12.41
CA GLN A 329 -5.62 23.20 -13.03
C GLN A 329 -6.62 24.31 -13.42
N THR A 330 -7.89 24.23 -13.01
CA THR A 330 -8.84 25.32 -13.27
C THR A 330 -8.62 26.54 -12.37
N GLN A 331 -7.53 27.28 -12.61
CA GLN A 331 -7.46 28.73 -12.39
C GLN A 331 -6.22 29.36 -13.08
N THR A 332 -6.19 29.33 -14.42
CA THR A 332 -5.56 30.42 -15.18
C THR A 332 -6.68 31.21 -15.84
N SER A 333 -7.36 32.05 -15.05
CA SER A 333 -8.27 33.07 -15.58
C SER A 333 -7.46 33.98 -16.48
N GLN A 334 -7.63 33.82 -17.80
CA GLN A 334 -7.34 34.88 -18.74
C GLN A 334 -8.21 36.07 -18.35
N ALA A 335 -7.55 37.15 -17.91
CA ALA A 335 -8.18 38.44 -17.73
C ALA A 335 -8.88 38.85 -19.04
N PRO A 336 -10.06 39.49 -18.99
CA PRO A 336 -10.65 40.05 -20.18
C PRO A 336 -9.73 41.18 -20.68
N GLN A 337 -9.15 40.98 -21.87
CA GLN A 337 -8.56 42.09 -22.62
C GLN A 337 -9.70 43.03 -23.01
N ALA A 338 -9.73 44.18 -22.36
CA ALA A 338 -10.46 45.33 -22.85
C ALA A 338 -9.81 45.81 -24.15
N ALA A 339 -10.61 45.87 -25.22
CA ALA A 339 -10.39 46.73 -26.38
C ALA A 339 -11.76 47.18 -26.88
#